data_AF-A0A560KHL9-F1
#
_entry.id   AF-A0A560KHL9-F1
#
_cell.length_a   1.000
_cell.length_b   1.000
_cell.length_c   1.000
_cell.angle_alpha   90.00
_cell.angle_beta   90.00
_cell.angle_gamma   90.00
#
_symmetry.space_group_name_H-M   'P 1'
#
loop_
_entity.id
_entity.type
_entity.pdbx_description
1 polymer ?
#
loop_
_entity_poly.entity_id
_entity_poly.type
_entity_poly.pdbx_seq_one_letter_code
_entity_poly.pdbx_strand_id
1 'polypeptide(L)' 'MSAEVETAVLDHALAHPCHGPLRVAQELAMRNIQVSSGGVRGVWQRHNLLTKHDRLLHLEKSTAERKLTL' A
#
# COMPACT_ATOMS: atom_id res chain seq x y z
N MET A 1 -0.43 15.48 4.01
CA MET A 1 0.49 14.41 3.55
C MET A 1 0.68 14.60 2.06
N SER A 2 1.91 14.49 1.53
CA SER A 2 2.12 14.66 0.08
C SER A 2 1.39 13.55 -0.69
N ALA A 3 0.75 13.91 -1.81
CA ALA A 3 0.07 12.94 -2.68
C ALA A 3 1.03 11.82 -3.12
N GLU A 4 2.31 12.16 -3.35
CA GLU A 4 3.36 11.20 -3.72
C GLU A 4 3.57 10.11 -2.66
N VAL A 5 3.60 10.49 -1.37
CA VAL A 5 3.78 9.53 -0.26
C VAL A 5 2.55 8.63 -0.15
N GLU A 6 1.35 9.19 -0.34
CA GLU A 6 0.11 8.44 -0.31
C GLU A 6 0.06 7.39 -1.43
N THR A 7 0.36 7.80 -2.67
CA THR A 7 0.44 6.90 -3.82
C THR A 7 1.48 5.80 -3.59
N ALA A 8 2.68 6.15 -3.14
CA ALA A 8 3.74 5.17 -2.88
C ALA A 8 3.35 4.13 -1.82
N VAL A 9 2.59 4.53 -0.79
CA VAL A 9 2.05 3.60 0.22
C VAL A 9 1.02 2.65 -0.39
N LEU A 10 0.13 3.16 -1.24
CA LEU A 10 -0.91 2.34 -1.90
C LEU A 10 -0.29 1.35 -2.89
N ASP A 11 0.65 1.82 -3.72
CA ASP A 11 1.37 0.98 -4.67
C ASP A 11 2.14 -0.15 -3.97
N HIS A 12 2.80 0.17 -2.85
CA HIS A 12 3.50 -0.85 -2.06
C HIS A 12 2.55 -1.84 -1.39
N ALA A 13 1.39 -1.37 -0.92
CA ALA A 13 0.35 -2.24 -0.35
C ALA A 13 -0.25 -3.18 -1.41
N LEU A 14 -0.34 -2.73 -2.66
CA LEU A 14 -0.79 -3.55 -3.79
C LEU A 14 0.28 -4.58 -4.19
N ALA A 15 1.55 -4.17 -4.28
CA ALA A 15 2.66 -5.06 -4.63
C ALA A 15 2.95 -6.10 -3.52
N HIS A 16 2.79 -5.72 -2.26
CA HIS A 16 3.12 -6.54 -1.10
C HIS A 16 2.03 -6.48 -0.01
N PRO A 17 0.84 -7.07 -0.24
CA PRO A 17 -0.32 -6.96 0.66
C PRO A 17 -0.09 -7.58 2.05
N CYS A 18 0.91 -8.43 2.20
CA CYS A 18 1.28 -9.07 3.47
C CYS A 18 2.20 -8.22 4.35
N HIS A 19 2.81 -7.14 3.83
CA HIS A 19 3.76 -6.34 4.61
C HIS A 19 3.08 -5.50 5.68
N GLY A 20 3.57 -5.55 6.91
CA GLY A 20 3.09 -4.68 7.98
C GLY A 20 3.46 -3.20 7.78
N PRO A 21 2.81 -2.25 8.47
CA PRO A 21 3.02 -0.82 8.27
C PRO A 21 4.46 -0.37 8.58
N LEU A 22 5.13 -1.04 9.52
CA LEU A 22 6.56 -0.80 9.80
C LEU A 22 7.45 -1.21 8.62
N ARG A 23 7.22 -2.39 8.04
CA ARG A 23 7.96 -2.89 6.86
C ARG A 23 7.76 -1.95 5.67
N VAL A 24 6.53 -1.48 5.43
CA VAL A 24 6.24 -0.51 4.36
C VAL A 24 6.99 0.79 4.58
N ALA A 25 6.96 1.35 5.79
CA ALA A 25 7.69 2.57 6.11
C ALA A 25 9.20 2.44 5.87
N GLN A 26 9.80 1.31 6.26
CA GLN A 26 11.23 1.04 6.03
C GLN A 26 11.57 0.93 4.53
N GLU A 27 10.74 0.22 3.76
CA GLU A 27 10.91 0.08 2.31
C GLU A 27 10.79 1.43 1.58
N LEU A 28 9.85 2.28 1.99
CA LEU A 28 9.70 3.62 1.45
C LEU A 28 10.86 4.53 1.84
N ALA A 29 11.37 4.42 3.06
CA ALA A 29 12.55 5.17 3.50
C ALA A 29 13.79 4.84 2.66
N MET A 30 13.98 3.57 2.27
CA MET A 30 15.05 3.16 1.34
C MET A 30 14.90 3.77 -0.06
N ARG A 31 13.68 4.20 -0.44
CA ARG A 31 13.38 4.91 -1.69
C ARG A 31 13.40 6.43 -1.52
N ASN A 32 13.96 6.95 -0.43
CA ASN A 32 13.95 8.37 -0.03
C ASN A 32 12.54 8.95 0.26
N ILE A 33 11.54 8.10 0.51
CA ILE A 33 10.18 8.51 0.87
C ILE A 33 10.01 8.35 2.38
N GLN A 34 10.05 9.46 3.10
CA GLN A 34 9.95 9.47 4.57
C GLN A 34 8.50 9.37 5.03
N VAL A 35 8.12 8.25 5.64
CA VAL A 35 6.81 8.05 6.25
C VAL A 35 6.92 7.19 7.51
N SER A 36 6.17 7.52 8.55
CA SER A 36 6.11 6.72 9.77
C SER A 36 5.14 5.55 9.61
N SER A 37 5.30 4.49 10.43
CA SER A 37 4.35 3.37 10.47
C SER A 37 2.91 3.82 10.79
N GLY A 38 2.75 4.85 11.63
CA GLY A 38 1.46 5.49 11.91
C GLY A 38 0.89 6.21 10.69
N GLY A 39 1.73 6.91 9.93
CA GLY A 39 1.35 7.55 8.66
C GLY A 39 0.86 6.52 7.63
N VAL A 40 1.58 5.41 7.46
CA VAL A 40 1.16 4.29 6.60
C VAL A 40 -0.20 3.75 7.03
N ARG A 41 -0.40 3.50 8.33
CA ARG A 41 -1.68 3.03 8.87
C ARG A 41 -2.81 4.04 8.64
N GLY A 42 -2.52 5.35 8.74
CA GLY A 42 -3.48 6.42 8.45
C GLY A 42 -3.90 6.46 6.97
N VAL A 43 -2.98 6.21 6.03
CA VAL A 43 -3.33 6.01 4.62
C VAL A 43 -4.26 4.82 4.47
N TRP A 44 -3.88 3.66 5.02
CA TRP A 44 -4.70 2.46 4.91
C TRP A 44 -6.10 2.66 5.48
N GLN A 45 -6.25 3.40 6.58
CA GLN A 45 -7.56 3.70 7.14
C GLN A 45 -8.43 4.51 6.16
N ARG A 46 -7.86 5.50 5.47
CA ARG A 46 -8.58 6.33 4.48
C ARG A 46 -8.99 5.54 3.23
N HIS A 47 -8.30 4.45 2.92
CA HIS A 47 -8.53 3.62 1.74
C HIS A 47 -9.17 2.26 2.05
N ASN A 48 -9.62 2.03 3.29
CA ASN A 48 -10.17 0.75 3.74
C ASN A 48 -9.21 -0.43 3.52
N LEU A 49 -7.92 -0.25 3.79
CA LEU A 49 -6.84 -1.24 3.63
C LEU A 49 -6.19 -1.65 4.96
N LEU A 50 -6.89 -1.44 6.08
CA LEU A 50 -6.33 -1.62 7.44
C LEU A 50 -5.94 -3.06 7.72
N THR A 51 -6.73 -4.03 7.24
CA THR A 51 -6.45 -5.43 7.46
C THR A 51 -5.66 -6.04 6.31
N LYS A 52 -4.99 -7.17 6.56
CA LYS A 52 -4.41 -7.97 5.48
C LYS A 52 -5.48 -8.44 4.49
N HIS A 53 -6.66 -8.79 4.99
CA HIS A 53 -7.77 -9.24 4.17
C HIS A 53 -8.21 -8.16 3.16
N ASP A 54 -8.38 -6.92 3.63
CA ASP A 54 -8.75 -5.81 2.77
C ASP A 54 -7.73 -5.57 1.64
N ARG A 55 -6.44 -5.70 1.96
CA ARG A 55 -5.36 -5.54 0.98
C ARG A 55 -5.32 -6.68 -0.03
N LEU A 56 -5.66 -7.89 0.37
CA LEU A 56 -5.81 -9.03 -0.55
C LEU A 56 -7.03 -8.84 -1.47
N LEU A 57 -8.17 -8.39 -0.94
CA LEU A 57 -9.35 -8.06 -1.76
C LEU A 57 -9.05 -6.94 -2.75
N HIS A 58 -8.26 -5.94 -2.33
CA HIS A 58 -7.82 -4.87 -3.22
C HIS A 58 -6.92 -5.39 -4.36
N LEU A 59 -5.98 -6.30 -4.05
CA LEU A 59 -5.15 -6.97 -5.05
C LEU A 59 -6.01 -7.79 -6.04
N GLU A 60 -6.99 -8.53 -5.54
CA GLU A 60 -7.91 -9.31 -6.37
C GLU A 60 -8.66 -8.41 -7.36
N LYS A 61 -9.26 -7.30 -6.87
CA LYS A 61 -9.94 -6.31 -7.71
C LYS A 61 -9.01 -5.71 -8.77
N SER A 62 -7.81 -5.28 -8.36
CA SER A 62 -6.82 -4.72 -9.29
C SER A 62 -6.38 -5.72 -10.36
N THR A 63 -6.29 -7.00 -10.00
CA THR A 63 -5.92 -8.07 -10.94
C THR A 63 -7.07 -8.39 -11.90
N ALA A 64 -8.32 -8.40 -11.41
CA ALA A 64 -9.50 -8.62 -12.25
C ALA A 64 -9.69 -7.51 -13.30
N GLU A 65 -9.35 -6.27 -12.95
CA GLU A 65 -9.35 -5.14 -13.89
C GLU A 65 -8.21 -5.21 -14.92
N ARG A 66 -7.10 -5.90 -14.58
CA ARG A 66 -5.97 -6.08 -15.48
C ARG A 66 -6.30 -7.17 -16.51
N LYS A 67 -6.80 -6.74 -17.68
CA LYS A 67 -6.91 -7.63 -18.86
C LYS A 67 -5.53 -8.21 -19.20
N LEU A 68 -5.35 -9.51 -18.94
CA LEU A 68 -4.20 -10.27 -19.42
C LEU A 68 -4.25 -10.31 -20.94
N THR A 69 -3.38 -9.53 -21.57
CA THR A 69 -3.05 -9.68 -22.99
C THR A 69 -1.92 -10.69 -23.05
N LEU A 70 -2.20 -11.85 -23.66
CA LEU A 70 -1.23 -12.92 -23.90
C LEU A 70 -0.32 -12.58 -25.09
#